data_AF-A0A2N1KVJ4-F1
#
_entry.id   AF-A0A2N1KVJ4-F1
#
_cell.length_a   1.000
_cell.length_b   1.000
_cell.length_c   1.000
_cell.angle_alpha   90.00
_cell.angle_beta   90.00
_cell.angle_gamma   90.00
#
_symmetry.space_group_name_H-M   'P 1'
#
loop_
_entity.id
_entity.type
_entity.pdbx_description
1 polymer ?
#
loop_
_entity_poly.entity_id
_entity_poly.type
_entity_poly.pdbx_seq_one_letter_code
_entity_poly.pdbx_strand_id
1 'polypeptide(L)'
;MHVWTCAAPHNIHYLPASSEISSVFQEYLDCFRYNLRKKLSLYFKKHKTPDSAIILDLGKFDAFPIWDLSLLNSLPLPLSPTAHDLVRGFIPADLMALLMKYFTEKRAIGIVHSALFRFQNRIYKNLWSPRCDAFSAWE
;
A
#
# COMPACT_ATOMS: atom_id res chain seq x y z
N MET A 1 21.98 -4.98 4.27
CA MET A 1 20.59 -4.98 3.78
C MET A 1 19.80 -5.86 4.74
N HIS A 2 19.28 -5.27 5.83
CA HIS A 2 18.59 -6.05 6.87
C HIS A 2 17.17 -6.36 6.43
N VAL A 3 16.92 -7.66 6.37
CA VAL A 3 15.69 -8.33 5.96
C VAL A 3 14.56 -7.99 6.94
N TRP A 4 13.34 -7.96 6.41
CA TRP A 4 12.05 -7.74 7.05
C TRP A 4 11.66 -8.74 8.16
N THR A 5 12.63 -9.31 8.88
CA THR A 5 12.41 -10.30 9.93
C THR A 5 13.06 -9.84 11.23
N CYS A 6 12.63 -8.70 11.76
CA CYS A 6 12.76 -8.46 13.20
C CYS A 6 11.58 -9.15 13.89
N ALA A 7 11.66 -10.48 14.00
CA ALA A 7 11.15 -11.13 15.20
C ALA A 7 12.14 -10.75 16.32
N ALA A 8 11.94 -9.57 16.91
CA ALA A 8 12.72 -9.15 18.05
C ALA A 8 12.45 -10.10 19.24
N PRO A 9 13.44 -10.38 20.10
CA PRO A 9 13.27 -11.29 21.20
C PRO A 9 12.19 -10.76 22.14
N HIS A 10 11.27 -11.65 22.49
CA HIS A 10 10.10 -11.42 23.33
C HIS A 10 10.45 -10.60 24.59
N ASN A 11 10.00 -9.34 24.65
CA ASN A 11 9.96 -8.58 25.89
C ASN A 11 8.62 -7.84 26.03
N ILE A 12 7.97 -8.08 27.16
CA ILE A 12 6.50 -8.09 27.37
C ILE A 12 5.94 -6.69 27.69
N HIS A 13 6.76 -5.64 27.71
CA HIS A 13 6.34 -4.40 28.37
C HIS A 13 5.73 -3.29 27.52
N TYR A 14 5.83 -3.30 26.19
CA TYR A 14 4.99 -2.42 25.34
C TYR A 14 5.16 -2.76 23.84
N LEU A 15 4.77 -3.97 23.43
CA LEU A 15 4.42 -4.16 22.02
C LEU A 15 2.97 -3.67 21.86
N PRO A 16 2.68 -2.73 20.94
CA PRO A 16 1.30 -2.55 20.53
C PRO A 16 0.79 -3.92 20.10
N ALA A 17 -0.40 -4.30 20.56
CA ALA A 17 -0.97 -5.59 20.22
C ALA A 17 -0.92 -5.77 18.69
N SER A 18 -0.72 -6.99 18.20
CA SER A 18 -0.66 -7.26 16.75
C SER A 18 -1.85 -6.64 15.98
N SER A 19 -2.99 -6.48 16.66
CA SER A 19 -4.18 -5.76 16.20
C SER A 19 -3.97 -4.25 15.98
N GLU A 20 -3.25 -3.55 16.85
CA GLU A 20 -2.97 -2.11 16.73
C GLU A 20 -1.96 -1.80 15.61
N ILE A 21 -0.97 -2.67 15.42
CA ILE A 21 -0.03 -2.53 14.30
C ILE A 21 -0.75 -2.77 12.96
N SER A 22 -1.66 -3.76 12.94
CA SER A 22 -2.49 -4.06 11.78
C SER A 22 -3.44 -2.90 11.44
N SER A 23 -4.01 -2.22 12.43
CA SER A 23 -4.92 -1.09 12.21
C SER A 23 -4.20 0.15 11.64
N VAL A 24 -3.02 0.50 12.15
CA VAL A 24 -2.22 1.62 11.63
C VAL A 24 -1.73 1.35 10.20
N PHE A 25 -1.33 0.11 9.91
CA PHE A 25 -0.94 -0.28 8.55
C PHE A 25 -2.11 -0.19 7.56
N GLN A 26 -3.30 -0.65 7.96
CA GLN A 26 -4.53 -0.52 7.16
C GLN A 26 -4.83 0.94 6.85
N GLU A 27 -4.73 1.84 7.83
CA GLU A 27 -5.01 3.26 7.63
C GLU A 27 -4.10 3.88 6.55
N TYR A 28 -2.81 3.52 6.56
CA TYR A 28 -1.87 4.00 5.56
C TYR A 28 -2.14 3.41 4.18
N LEU A 29 -2.51 2.13 4.11
CA LEU A 29 -2.88 1.46 2.86
C LEU A 29 -4.16 2.08 2.27
N ASP A 30 -5.16 2.34 3.10
CA ASP A 30 -6.40 3.00 2.71
C ASP A 30 -6.14 4.41 2.19
N CYS A 31 -5.23 5.15 2.84
CA CYS A 31 -4.83 6.47 2.36
C CYS A 31 -4.14 6.38 0.99
N PHE A 32 -3.26 5.40 0.77
CA PHE A 32 -2.64 5.16 -0.53
C PHE A 32 -3.68 4.83 -1.60
N ARG A 33 -4.57 3.87 -1.32
CA ARG A 33 -5.69 3.46 -2.19
C ARG A 33 -6.59 4.64 -2.54
N TYR A 34 -7.02 5.40 -1.54
CA TYR A 34 -7.88 6.58 -1.71
C TYR A 34 -7.24 7.63 -2.62
N ASN A 35 -5.96 7.92 -2.43
CA ASN A 35 -5.26 8.92 -3.23
C ASN A 35 -5.17 8.52 -4.71
N LEU A 36 -4.89 7.24 -5.00
CA LEU A 36 -4.88 6.72 -6.37
C LEU A 36 -6.27 6.74 -6.98
N ARG A 37 -7.28 6.25 -6.25
CA ARG A 37 -8.69 6.28 -6.69
C ARG A 37 -9.14 7.70 -7.02
N LYS A 38 -8.83 8.67 -6.15
CA LYS A 38 -9.15 10.09 -6.35
C LYS A 38 -8.53 10.64 -7.65
N LYS A 39 -7.29 10.24 -7.98
CA LYS A 39 -6.65 10.66 -9.25
C LYS A 39 -7.39 10.12 -10.47
N LEU A 40 -7.83 8.86 -10.43
CA LEU A 40 -8.66 8.25 -11.47
C LEU A 40 -10.02 8.96 -11.59
N SER A 41 -10.74 9.14 -10.48
CA SER A 41 -12.04 9.83 -10.49
C SER A 41 -11.96 11.26 -11.04
N LEU A 42 -10.90 12.01 -10.69
CA LEU A 42 -10.68 13.36 -11.23
C LEU A 42 -10.41 13.33 -12.74
N TYR A 43 -9.67 12.34 -13.23
CA TYR A 43 -9.46 12.17 -14.67
C TYR A 43 -10.78 11.88 -15.38
N PHE A 44 -11.58 10.94 -14.88
CA PHE A 44 -12.86 10.58 -15.48
C PHE A 44 -13.82 11.76 -15.56
N LYS A 45 -13.92 12.53 -14.48
CA LYS A 45 -14.72 13.76 -14.44
C LYS A 45 -14.24 14.78 -15.48
N LYS A 46 -12.92 14.97 -15.60
CA LYS A 46 -12.33 15.93 -16.56
C LYS A 46 -12.57 15.51 -18.01
N HIS A 47 -12.50 14.22 -18.30
CA HIS A 47 -12.56 13.68 -19.66
C HIS A 47 -13.96 13.18 -20.06
N LYS A 48 -14.99 13.42 -19.23
CA LYS A 48 -16.37 12.96 -19.47
C LYS A 48 -16.44 11.47 -19.84
N THR A 49 -15.65 10.66 -19.13
CA THR A 49 -15.60 9.21 -19.35
C THR A 49 -16.99 8.61 -19.13
N PRO A 50 -17.47 7.67 -19.97
CA PRO A 50 -18.78 7.05 -19.79
C PRO A 50 -18.91 6.37 -18.42
N ASP A 51 -20.07 6.53 -17.77
CA ASP A 51 -20.31 5.97 -16.43
C ASP A 51 -20.10 4.44 -16.37
N SER A 52 -20.45 3.73 -17.44
CA SER A 52 -20.23 2.28 -17.55
C SER A 52 -18.75 1.91 -17.49
N ALA A 53 -17.87 2.68 -18.14
CA ALA A 53 -16.43 2.48 -18.07
C ALA A 53 -15.88 2.85 -16.68
N ILE A 54 -16.37 3.94 -16.09
CA ILE A 54 -15.99 4.35 -14.73
C ILE A 54 -16.29 3.24 -13.72
N ILE A 55 -17.52 2.72 -13.73
CA ILE A 55 -17.97 1.67 -12.81
C ILE A 55 -17.12 0.41 -12.96
N LEU A 56 -16.88 -0.02 -14.21
CA LEU A 56 -16.09 -1.23 -14.49
C LEU A 56 -14.64 -1.08 -14.01
N ASP A 57 -13.98 0.02 -14.37
CA ASP A 57 -12.56 0.20 -14.12
C ASP A 57 -12.26 0.57 -12.65
N LEU A 58 -13.16 1.31 -11.98
CA LEU A 58 -13.07 1.51 -10.52
C LEU A 58 -13.39 0.23 -9.75
N GLY A 59 -14.31 -0.60 -10.24
CA GLY A 59 -14.60 -1.91 -9.68
C GLY A 59 -13.38 -2.84 -9.74
N LYS A 60 -12.68 -2.87 -10.88
CA LYS A 60 -11.39 -3.59 -11.03
C LYS A 60 -10.34 -3.07 -10.07
N PHE A 61 -10.20 -1.75 -9.98
CA PHE A 61 -9.28 -1.13 -9.02
C PHE A 61 -9.58 -1.58 -7.60
N ASP A 62 -10.84 -1.56 -7.18
CA ASP A 62 -11.25 -1.94 -5.82
C ASP A 62 -11.05 -3.40 -5.49
N ALA A 63 -11.05 -4.27 -6.50
CA ALA A 63 -10.89 -5.71 -6.35
C ALA A 63 -9.42 -6.16 -6.34
N PHE A 64 -8.43 -5.25 -6.46
CA PHE A 64 -7.04 -5.67 -6.47
C PHE A 64 -6.61 -6.28 -5.12
N PRO A 65 -5.94 -7.46 -5.13
CA PRO A 65 -5.49 -8.15 -3.90
C PRO A 65 -4.55 -7.33 -3.01
N ILE A 66 -3.83 -6.38 -3.58
CA ILE A 66 -2.94 -5.48 -2.83
C ILE A 66 -3.64 -4.59 -1.80
N TRP A 67 -4.98 -4.49 -1.82
CA TRP A 67 -5.76 -3.78 -0.82
C TRP A 67 -6.19 -4.65 0.36
N ASP A 68 -6.09 -5.97 0.23
CA ASP A 68 -6.59 -6.91 1.20
C ASP A 68 -5.48 -7.34 2.16
N LEU A 69 -5.57 -6.89 3.42
CA LEU A 69 -4.62 -7.27 4.48
C LEU A 69 -4.80 -8.71 4.96
N SER A 70 -5.96 -9.34 4.73
CA SER A 70 -6.17 -10.73 5.13
C SER A 70 -5.22 -11.69 4.40
N LEU A 71 -4.74 -11.28 3.22
CA LEU A 71 -3.79 -12.01 2.41
C LEU A 71 -2.34 -11.95 2.94
N LEU A 72 -2.05 -11.10 3.94
CA LEU A 72 -0.68 -10.98 4.44
C LEU A 72 -0.18 -12.27 5.12
N ASN A 73 -1.08 -12.99 5.78
CA ASN A 73 -0.75 -14.18 6.56
C ASN A 73 -1.51 -15.42 6.05
N SER A 74 -2.08 -15.36 4.85
CA SER A 74 -2.81 -16.49 4.29
C SER A 74 -1.86 -17.62 3.89
N LEU A 75 -2.30 -18.85 4.15
CA LEU A 75 -1.62 -20.07 3.71
C LEU A 75 -2.58 -20.86 2.80
N PRO A 76 -2.13 -21.32 1.61
CA PRO A 76 -0.80 -21.10 1.03
C PRO A 76 -0.54 -19.62 0.67
N LEU A 77 0.74 -19.27 0.54
CA LEU A 77 1.16 -17.91 0.15
C LEU A 77 0.40 -17.46 -1.11
N PRO A 78 -0.16 -16.23 -1.12
CA PRO A 78 -0.90 -15.74 -2.27
C PRO A 78 0.02 -15.62 -3.49
N LEU A 79 -0.45 -16.11 -4.63
CA LEU A 79 0.24 -15.99 -5.91
C LEU A 79 0.19 -14.56 -6.46
N SER A 80 -0.77 -13.76 -5.99
CA SER A 80 -0.92 -12.35 -6.36
C SER A 80 -0.13 -11.44 -5.41
N PRO A 81 0.40 -10.31 -5.90
CA PRO A 81 0.99 -9.30 -5.04
C PRO A 81 0.04 -8.84 -3.93
N THR A 82 0.61 -8.58 -2.76
CA THR A 82 -0.08 -8.18 -1.53
C THR A 82 0.31 -6.77 -1.11
N ALA A 83 -0.31 -6.26 -0.04
CA ALA A 83 0.10 -4.99 0.56
C ALA A 83 1.56 -5.02 1.07
N HIS A 84 2.10 -6.18 1.47
CA HIS A 84 3.51 -6.31 1.85
C HIS A 84 4.45 -5.98 0.68
N ASP A 85 4.07 -6.42 -0.53
CA ASP A 85 4.85 -6.20 -1.73
C ASP A 85 4.88 -4.72 -2.11
N LEU A 86 3.76 -4.01 -1.92
CA LEU A 86 3.72 -2.55 -2.06
C LEU A 86 4.72 -1.86 -1.12
N VAL A 87 4.82 -2.26 0.15
CA VAL A 87 5.78 -1.59 1.05
C VAL A 87 7.23 -1.83 0.60
N ARG A 88 7.51 -3.00 0.02
CA ARG A 88 8.82 -3.31 -0.58
C ARG A 88 9.06 -2.63 -1.92
N GLY A 89 8.06 -1.92 -2.45
CA GLY A 89 8.13 -1.15 -3.68
C GLY A 89 7.74 -1.93 -4.94
N PHE A 90 7.20 -3.15 -4.80
CA PHE A 90 6.67 -3.90 -5.93
C PHE A 90 5.26 -3.39 -6.27
N ILE A 91 5.12 -2.89 -7.49
CA ILE A 91 3.85 -2.42 -8.03
C ILE A 91 3.26 -3.50 -8.95
N PRO A 92 2.00 -3.92 -8.75
CA PRO A 92 1.38 -4.90 -9.65
C PRO A 92 1.24 -4.37 -11.07
N ALA A 93 1.51 -5.25 -12.04
CA ALA A 93 1.35 -4.93 -13.46
C ALA A 93 -0.08 -4.50 -13.79
N ASP A 94 -1.10 -5.12 -13.19
CA ASP A 94 -2.51 -4.77 -13.43
C ASP A 94 -2.87 -3.36 -12.96
N LEU A 95 -2.28 -2.89 -11.86
CA LEU A 95 -2.45 -1.51 -11.39
C LEU A 95 -1.81 -0.53 -12.39
N MET A 96 -0.61 -0.84 -12.88
CA MET A 96 0.05 -0.03 -13.90
C MET A 96 -0.72 -0.03 -15.21
N ALA A 97 -1.19 -1.19 -15.67
CA ALA A 97 -1.98 -1.33 -16.88
C ALA A 97 -3.28 -0.50 -16.81
N LEU A 98 -3.97 -0.54 -15.67
CA LEU A 98 -5.16 0.28 -15.45
C LEU A 98 -4.85 1.78 -15.52
N LEU A 99 -3.76 2.23 -14.91
CA LEU A 99 -3.37 3.65 -14.96
C LEU A 99 -2.94 4.06 -16.38
N MET A 100 -2.21 3.21 -17.08
CA MET A 100 -1.73 3.46 -18.44
C MET A 100 -2.86 3.49 -19.47
N LYS A 101 -4.04 2.95 -19.15
CA LYS A 101 -5.27 3.14 -19.96
C LYS A 101 -5.70 4.61 -20.06
N TYR A 102 -5.37 5.42 -19.06
CA TYR A 102 -5.85 6.81 -18.93
C TYR A 102 -4.74 7.86 -18.90
N PHE A 103 -3.56 7.47 -18.45
CA PHE A 103 -2.40 8.33 -18.33
C PHE A 103 -1.28 7.83 -19.24
N THR A 104 -0.44 8.75 -19.73
CA THR A 104 0.82 8.34 -20.37
C THR A 104 1.67 7.55 -19.37
N GLU A 105 2.53 6.66 -19.86
CA GLU A 105 3.42 5.84 -19.03
C GLU A 105 4.17 6.68 -17.99
N LYS A 106 4.87 7.73 -18.44
CA LYS A 106 5.59 8.67 -17.58
C LYS A 106 4.69 9.24 -16.47
N ARG A 107 3.43 9.54 -16.79
CA ARG A 107 2.48 10.09 -15.81
C ARG A 107 1.95 9.02 -14.86
N ALA A 108 1.66 7.82 -15.34
CA ALA A 108 1.25 6.68 -14.53
C ALA A 108 2.33 6.34 -13.50
N ILE A 109 3.58 6.18 -13.95
CA ILE A 109 4.76 5.97 -13.09
C ILE A 109 4.86 7.09 -12.05
N GLY A 110 4.78 8.35 -12.47
CA GLY A 110 4.86 9.49 -11.55
C GLY A 110 3.75 9.51 -10.49
N ILE A 111 2.52 9.10 -10.84
CA ILE A 111 1.40 9.00 -9.89
C ILE A 111 1.67 7.90 -8.86
N VAL A 112 2.05 6.70 -9.31
CA VAL A 112 2.29 5.56 -8.42
C VAL A 112 3.48 5.80 -7.53
N HIS A 113 4.62 6.20 -8.08
CA HIS A 113 5.83 6.46 -7.29
C HIS A 113 5.63 7.57 -6.27
N SER A 114 4.91 8.65 -6.63
CA SER A 114 4.60 9.72 -5.66
C SER A 114 3.72 9.23 -4.51
N ALA A 115 2.71 8.40 -4.82
CA ALA A 115 1.85 7.82 -3.79
C ALA A 115 2.64 6.81 -2.94
N LEU A 116 3.47 5.97 -3.56
CA LEU A 116 4.24 4.92 -2.91
C LEU A 116 5.27 5.52 -1.96
N PHE A 117 6.00 6.54 -2.41
CA PHE A 117 6.96 7.26 -1.58
C PHE A 117 6.29 7.82 -0.32
N ARG A 118 5.10 8.42 -0.44
CA ARG A 118 4.37 8.94 0.72
C ARG A 118 3.92 7.82 1.67
N PHE A 119 3.46 6.71 1.13
CA PHE A 119 3.06 5.54 1.90
C PHE A 119 4.25 4.96 2.68
N GLN A 120 5.35 4.66 2.00
CA GLN A 120 6.58 4.15 2.61
C GLN A 120 7.17 5.13 3.64
N ASN A 121 7.18 6.44 3.35
CA ASN A 121 7.68 7.45 4.27
C ASN A 121 6.82 7.55 5.55
N ARG A 122 5.50 7.38 5.45
CA ARG A 122 4.62 7.33 6.63
C ARG A 122 4.91 6.11 7.49
N ILE A 123 5.05 4.94 6.86
CA ILE A 123 5.44 3.72 7.56
C ILE A 123 6.80 3.90 8.23
N TYR A 124 7.78 4.45 7.52
CA TYR A 124 9.09 4.70 8.07
C TYR A 124 9.04 5.61 9.30
N LYS A 125 8.40 6.78 9.19
CA LYS A 125 8.36 7.78 10.26
C LYS A 125 7.57 7.33 11.49
N ASN A 126 6.44 6.65 11.27
CA ASN A 126 5.48 6.38 12.35
C ASN A 126 5.61 4.96 12.91
N LEU A 127 6.27 4.05 12.19
CA LEU A 127 6.44 2.67 12.63
C LEU A 127 7.91 2.29 12.76
N TRP A 128 8.73 2.52 11.74
CA TRP A 128 10.11 2.03 11.73
C TRP A 128 11.03 2.84 12.63
N SER A 129 11.09 4.17 12.45
CA SER A 129 11.97 5.05 13.23
C SER A 129 11.73 4.91 14.73
N PRO A 130 10.48 4.96 15.25
CA PRO A 130 10.22 4.82 16.68
C PRO A 130 10.65 3.45 17.23
N ARG A 131 10.54 2.38 16.43
CA ARG A 131 11.01 1.04 16.81
C ARG A 131 12.52 0.98 16.89
N CYS A 132 13.23 1.60 15.95
CA CYS A 132 14.68 1.70 16.00
C CYS A 132 15.14 2.51 17.21
N ASP A 133 14.50 3.65 17.50
CA ASP A 133 14.83 4.48 18.66
C ASP A 133 14.62 3.71 19.97
N ALA A 134 13.50 2.98 20.09
CA ALA A 134 13.22 2.13 21.25
C ALA A 134 14.22 0.98 21.40
N PHE A 135 14.67 0.38 20.30
CA PHE A 135 15.69 -0.68 20.31
C PHE A 135 17.05 -0.13 20.71
N SER A 136 17.48 1.00 20.14
CA SER A 136 18.75 1.65 20.49
C SER A 136 18.79 2.15 21.93
N ALA A 137 17.64 2.51 22.53
CA ALA A 137 17.56 2.88 23.94
C ALA A 137 17.60 1.68 24.89
N TRP A 138 17.43 0.46 24.37
CA TRP A 138 17.49 -0.78 25.13
C TRP A 138 18.90 -1.38 25.19
N GLU A 139 19.73 -1.13 24.17
CA GLU A 139 21.17 -1.44 24.14
C GLU A 139 22.01 -0.45 24.96
#